data_AF-S4WCP9-F1
#
_entry.id   AF-S4WCP9-F1
#
_cell.length_a   1.000
_cell.length_b   1.000
_cell.length_c   1.000
_cell.angle_alpha   90.00
_cell.angle_beta   90.00
_cell.angle_gamma   90.00
#
_symmetry.space_group_name_H-M   'P 1'
#
loop_
_entity.id
_entity.type
_entity.pdbx_description
1 polymer ?
#
loop_
_entity_poly.entity_id
_entity_poly.type
_entity_poly.pdbx_seq_one_letter_code
_entity_poly.pdbx_strand_id
1 'polypeptide(L)'
;MLSQKELKQKIETTSLPEAINLFKEQVLSKQLSHYIPSYQEKIKNDFDAIDYSGAFFFFVEPNLGSSRGGVSDAICDDLEKVALLLLLVEAYERYVDVNTGIEDWLGYDCIFCDFVVSNEAAARPLTQEEYEFIRDLIIMVVDNFLPSMTVMETQEYEQFKTGNSPDTTTIDNIQITLPLGSS
;
A
#
# COMPACT_ATOMS: atom_id res chain seq x y z
N MET A 1 3.23 16.08 -0.92
CA MET A 1 2.98 15.04 -1.94
C MET A 1 3.66 15.46 -3.20
N LEU A 2 4.45 14.56 -3.75
CA LEU A 2 5.01 14.71 -5.08
C LEU A 2 3.92 14.61 -6.14
N SER A 3 4.07 15.36 -7.23
CA SER A 3 3.32 15.08 -8.46
C SER A 3 3.68 13.69 -9.00
N GLN A 4 2.83 13.12 -9.87
CA GLN A 4 3.12 11.86 -10.55
C GLN A 4 4.52 11.85 -11.20
N LYS A 5 4.91 12.95 -11.85
CA LYS A 5 6.21 13.08 -12.51
C LYS A 5 7.37 13.05 -11.51
N GLU A 6 7.23 13.76 -10.40
CA GLU A 6 8.25 13.79 -9.36
C GLU A 6 8.37 12.44 -8.65
N LEU A 7 7.25 11.77 -8.35
CA LEU A 7 7.26 10.42 -7.79
C LEU A 7 7.89 9.42 -8.77
N LYS A 8 7.52 9.46 -10.06
CA LYS A 8 8.11 8.63 -11.11
C LYS A 8 9.64 8.76 -11.12
N GLN A 9 10.14 10.00 -11.16
CA GLN A 9 11.58 10.26 -11.15
C GLN A 9 12.24 9.78 -9.85
N LYS A 10 11.57 9.94 -8.71
CA LYS A 10 12.06 9.46 -7.42
C LYS A 10 12.17 7.94 -7.39
N ILE A 11 11.17 7.21 -7.90
CA ILE A 11 11.21 5.74 -8.01
C ILE A 11 12.41 5.29 -8.86
N GLU A 12 12.62 5.90 -10.02
CA GLU A 12 13.72 5.55 -10.94
C GLU A 12 15.12 5.81 -10.36
N THR A 13 15.24 6.65 -9.33
CA THR A 13 16.53 7.11 -8.78
C THR A 13 16.79 6.68 -7.35
N THR A 14 15.81 6.10 -6.67
CA THR A 14 15.92 5.67 -5.27
C THR A 14 16.30 4.20 -5.21
N SER A 15 17.31 3.86 -4.42
CA SER A 15 17.66 2.46 -4.16
C SER A 15 16.69 1.82 -3.15
N LEU A 16 16.57 0.50 -3.16
CA LEU A 16 15.71 -0.22 -2.18
C LEU A 16 16.06 0.12 -0.72
N PRO A 17 17.33 0.14 -0.28
CA PRO A 17 17.67 0.54 1.09
C PRO A 17 17.22 1.97 1.45
N GLU A 18 17.31 2.91 0.52
CA GLU A 18 16.85 4.29 0.74
C GLU A 18 15.32 4.34 0.86
N ALA A 19 14.58 3.64 -0.01
CA ALA A 19 13.13 3.55 0.06
C ALA A 19 12.65 2.92 1.38
N ILE A 20 13.32 1.88 1.86
CA ILE A 20 13.06 1.25 3.16
C ILE A 20 13.24 2.26 4.30
N ASN A 21 14.35 3.00 4.31
CA ASN A 21 14.61 4.00 5.35
C ASN A 21 13.54 5.11 5.33
N LEU A 22 13.18 5.62 4.15
CA LEU A 22 12.11 6.61 4.00
C LEU A 22 10.78 6.08 4.53
N PHE A 23 10.43 4.84 4.21
CA PHE A 23 9.21 4.20 4.70
C PHE A 23 9.22 4.04 6.23
N LYS A 24 10.32 3.56 6.80
CA LYS A 24 10.46 3.42 8.26
C LYS A 24 10.31 4.76 8.98
N GLU A 25 10.97 5.80 8.49
CA GLU A 25 10.96 7.12 9.13
C GLU A 25 9.64 7.87 8.94
N GLN A 26 9.07 7.84 7.74
CA GLN A 26 7.95 8.70 7.38
C GLN A 26 6.59 8.03 7.55
N VAL A 27 6.55 6.69 7.54
CA VAL A 27 5.31 5.91 7.68
C VAL A 27 5.31 5.19 9.03
N LEU A 28 6.19 4.19 9.22
CA LEU A 28 6.12 3.32 10.40
C LEU A 28 6.35 4.07 11.71
N SER A 29 7.36 4.94 11.78
CA SER A 29 7.63 5.71 13.00
C SER A 29 6.48 6.65 13.36
N LYS A 30 5.79 7.21 12.37
CA LYS A 30 4.61 8.05 12.62
C LYS A 30 3.43 7.19 13.05
N GLN A 31 3.18 6.07 12.38
CA GLN A 31 2.09 5.17 12.73
C GLN A 31 2.24 4.63 14.15
N LEU A 32 3.46 4.31 14.57
CA LEU A 32 3.74 3.84 15.92
C LEU A 32 3.21 4.80 16.99
N SER A 33 3.26 6.12 16.73
CA SER A 33 2.78 7.15 17.66
C SER A 33 1.26 7.17 17.83
N HIS A 34 0.49 6.57 16.91
CA HIS A 34 -0.96 6.47 17.00
C HIS A 34 -1.42 5.34 17.94
N TYR A 35 -0.55 4.37 18.25
CA TYR A 35 -0.86 3.29 19.18
C TYR A 35 -0.69 3.72 20.64
N ILE A 36 -1.56 3.21 21.52
CA ILE A 36 -1.41 3.45 22.96
C ILE A 36 -0.11 2.79 23.49
N PRO A 37 0.53 3.34 24.53
CA PRO A 37 1.87 2.90 24.97
C PRO A 37 2.00 1.40 25.26
N SER A 38 0.95 0.75 25.75
CA SER A 38 0.96 -0.69 26.05
C SER A 38 1.05 -1.59 24.82
N TYR A 39 0.72 -1.08 23.62
CA TYR A 39 0.84 -1.81 22.36
C TYR A 39 2.05 -1.37 21.54
N GLN A 40 2.62 -0.20 21.78
CA GLN A 40 3.73 0.34 20.99
C GLN A 40 4.94 -0.61 20.93
N GLU A 41 5.31 -1.27 22.04
CA GLU A 41 6.44 -2.21 22.01
C GLU A 41 6.19 -3.39 21.06
N LYS A 42 4.98 -3.97 21.10
CA LYS A 42 4.60 -5.05 20.19
C LYS A 42 4.62 -4.58 18.74
N ILE A 43 3.97 -3.45 18.44
CA ILE A 43 3.91 -2.89 17.08
C ILE A 43 5.30 -2.55 16.55
N LYS A 44 6.16 -1.98 17.40
CA LYS A 44 7.56 -1.70 17.05
C LYS A 44 8.30 -2.99 16.70
N ASN A 45 8.09 -4.07 17.45
CA ASN A 45 8.72 -5.36 17.14
C ASN A 45 8.21 -5.91 15.80
N ASP A 46 6.91 -5.81 15.51
CA ASP A 46 6.35 -6.19 14.21
C ASP A 46 7.00 -5.36 13.08
N PHE A 47 7.12 -4.04 13.26
CA PHE A 47 7.76 -3.13 12.29
C PHE A 47 9.25 -3.43 12.08
N ASP A 48 9.98 -3.77 13.14
CA ASP A 48 11.39 -4.13 13.06
C ASP A 48 11.59 -5.52 12.42
N ALA A 49 10.59 -6.39 12.50
CA ALA A 49 10.60 -7.75 11.96
C ALA A 49 10.22 -7.85 10.48
N ILE A 50 9.86 -6.75 9.81
CA ILE A 50 9.53 -6.78 8.37
C ILE A 50 10.71 -7.33 7.56
N ASP A 51 10.45 -8.39 6.80
CA ASP A 51 11.40 -8.98 5.87
C ASP A 51 11.29 -8.31 4.49
N TYR A 52 12.07 -7.25 4.29
CA TYR A 52 12.14 -6.56 3.00
C TYR A 52 12.77 -7.40 1.88
N SER A 53 13.44 -8.51 2.21
CA SER A 53 13.95 -9.46 1.21
C SER A 53 12.87 -10.42 0.71
N GLY A 54 11.84 -10.67 1.52
CA GLY A 54 10.65 -11.46 1.17
C GLY A 54 9.81 -10.84 0.05
N ALA A 55 8.83 -11.59 -0.44
CA ALA A 55 7.93 -11.13 -1.50
C ALA A 55 6.87 -10.17 -0.95
N PHE A 56 6.64 -9.06 -1.65
CA PHE A 56 5.48 -8.21 -1.39
C PHE A 56 4.30 -8.71 -2.22
N PHE A 57 3.10 -8.32 -1.82
CA PHE A 57 1.91 -8.51 -2.64
C PHE A 57 1.12 -7.21 -2.68
N PHE A 58 0.36 -7.02 -3.76
CA PHE A 58 -0.49 -5.86 -3.99
C PHE A 58 -1.86 -6.32 -4.46
N PHE A 59 -2.91 -5.83 -3.81
CA PHE A 59 -4.28 -6.24 -4.06
C PHE A 59 -5.16 -5.04 -4.38
N VAL A 60 -6.08 -5.23 -5.31
CA VAL A 60 -7.17 -4.29 -5.62
C VAL A 60 -8.45 -4.94 -5.16
N GLU A 61 -9.05 -4.42 -4.10
CA GLU A 61 -10.11 -5.14 -3.39
C GLU A 61 -11.43 -4.34 -3.39
N PRO A 62 -12.54 -4.98 -3.78
CA PRO A 62 -13.86 -4.35 -3.77
C PRO A 62 -14.46 -4.21 -2.36
N ASN A 63 -13.91 -4.89 -1.35
CA ASN A 63 -14.40 -4.81 0.03
C ASN A 63 -13.26 -4.74 1.03
N LEU A 64 -13.31 -3.78 1.96
CA LEU A 64 -12.35 -3.69 3.07
C LEU A 64 -12.41 -4.94 3.97
N GLY A 65 -11.25 -5.55 4.21
CA GLY A 65 -11.10 -6.66 5.16
C GLY A 65 -11.40 -8.06 4.60
N SER A 66 -11.70 -8.19 3.32
CA SER A 66 -11.71 -9.48 2.64
C SER A 66 -10.39 -9.72 1.92
N SER A 67 -9.34 -10.16 2.63
CA SER A 67 -8.10 -10.67 2.04
C SER A 67 -8.29 -12.01 1.30
N ARG A 68 -9.51 -12.27 0.79
CA ARG A 68 -9.93 -13.52 0.15
C ARG A 68 -10.19 -13.36 -1.35
N GLY A 69 -9.92 -12.18 -1.93
CA GLY A 69 -10.43 -11.78 -3.25
C GLY A 69 -9.40 -11.63 -4.37
N GLY A 70 -8.25 -11.01 -4.12
CA GLY A 70 -7.31 -10.65 -5.19
C GLY A 70 -6.26 -11.71 -5.50
N VAL A 71 -6.06 -12.00 -6.80
CA VAL A 71 -4.86 -12.67 -7.27
C VAL A 71 -3.75 -11.62 -7.33
N SER A 72 -2.75 -11.70 -6.46
CA SER A 72 -1.50 -10.94 -6.59
C SER A 72 -0.37 -11.90 -6.89
N ASP A 73 0.46 -11.54 -7.87
CA ASP A 73 1.76 -12.18 -8.03
C ASP A 73 2.72 -11.76 -6.92
N ALA A 74 3.72 -12.60 -6.69
CA ALA A 74 4.80 -12.31 -5.75
C ALA A 74 5.72 -11.24 -6.35
N ILE A 75 5.80 -10.08 -5.68
CA ILE A 75 6.64 -8.96 -6.07
C ILE A 75 8.01 -9.12 -5.41
N CYS A 76 8.98 -9.54 -6.21
CA CYS A 76 10.35 -9.84 -5.76
C CYS A 76 11.38 -8.84 -6.29
N ASP A 77 11.07 -8.09 -7.34
CA ASP A 77 12.00 -7.15 -7.96
C ASP A 77 12.18 -5.88 -7.10
N ASP A 78 13.43 -5.42 -6.98
CA ASP A 78 13.77 -4.30 -6.11
C ASP A 78 13.14 -2.99 -6.56
N LEU A 79 13.01 -2.74 -7.88
CA LEU A 79 12.41 -1.51 -8.39
C LEU A 79 10.90 -1.49 -8.13
N GLU A 80 10.23 -2.63 -8.29
CA GLU A 80 8.81 -2.77 -7.97
C GLU A 80 8.56 -2.52 -6.47
N LYS A 81 9.40 -3.11 -5.60
CA LYS A 81 9.36 -2.86 -4.15
C LYS A 81 9.62 -1.40 -3.79
N VAL A 82 10.59 -0.75 -4.44
CA VAL A 82 10.85 0.70 -4.29
C VAL A 82 9.61 1.50 -4.64
N ALA A 83 8.95 1.17 -5.76
CA ALA A 83 7.75 1.86 -6.21
C ALA A 83 6.61 1.78 -5.18
N LEU A 84 6.38 0.59 -4.62
CA LEU A 84 5.38 0.36 -3.57
C LEU A 84 5.71 1.11 -2.27
N LEU A 85 6.95 1.04 -1.79
CA LEU A 85 7.36 1.73 -0.55
C LEU A 85 7.26 3.25 -0.69
N LEU A 86 7.66 3.80 -1.84
CA LEU A 86 7.56 5.24 -2.09
C LEU A 86 6.13 5.71 -2.28
N LEU A 87 5.26 4.89 -2.89
CA LEU A 87 3.82 5.15 -2.95
C LEU A 87 3.23 5.27 -1.53
N LEU A 88 3.59 4.34 -0.63
CA LEU A 88 3.19 4.39 0.78
C LEU A 88 3.69 5.66 1.47
N VAL A 89 4.95 6.04 1.26
CA VAL A 89 5.52 7.29 1.82
C VAL A 89 4.73 8.52 1.36
N GLU A 90 4.38 8.61 0.08
CA GLU A 90 3.69 9.79 -0.45
C GLU A 90 2.22 9.87 -0.04
N ALA A 91 1.53 8.74 0.15
CA ALA A 91 0.10 8.69 0.47
C ALA A 91 -0.21 8.64 1.97
N TYR A 92 0.77 8.33 2.82
CA TYR A 92 0.53 7.89 4.21
C TYR A 92 -0.35 8.82 5.04
N GLU A 93 0.00 10.10 5.13
CA GLU A 93 -0.73 11.07 5.98
C GLU A 93 -2.16 11.33 5.52
N ARG A 94 -2.55 10.83 4.35
CA ARG A 94 -3.83 11.14 3.75
C ARG A 94 -4.80 9.97 3.87
N TYR A 95 -4.37 8.76 3.53
CA TYR A 95 -5.28 7.61 3.34
C TYR A 95 -4.68 6.22 3.57
N VAL A 96 -3.43 6.10 4.02
CA VAL A 96 -2.86 4.78 4.31
C VAL A 96 -3.17 4.39 5.75
N ASP A 97 -3.83 3.27 5.94
CA ASP A 97 -3.86 2.57 7.23
C ASP A 97 -2.80 1.47 7.25
N VAL A 98 -2.17 1.26 8.40
CA VAL A 98 -1.10 0.27 8.57
C VAL A 98 -1.46 -0.64 9.73
N ASN A 99 -1.84 -1.86 9.37
CA ASN A 99 -2.35 -2.92 10.24
C ASN A 99 -1.28 -4.01 10.43
N THR A 100 -1.03 -4.44 11.68
CA THR A 100 0.02 -5.43 12.01
C THR A 100 -0.52 -6.75 12.54
N GLY A 101 0.27 -7.82 12.38
CA GLY A 101 -0.05 -9.14 12.89
C GLY A 101 -1.27 -9.75 12.20
N ILE A 102 -1.40 -9.52 10.90
CA ILE A 102 -2.46 -10.06 10.06
C ILE A 102 -1.85 -11.10 9.14
N GLU A 103 -2.46 -12.28 9.07
CA GLU A 103 -2.10 -13.31 8.11
C GLU A 103 -2.55 -12.90 6.71
N ASP A 104 -1.65 -13.01 5.73
CA ASP A 104 -2.01 -12.93 4.33
C ASP A 104 -2.84 -14.14 3.86
N TRP A 105 -3.26 -14.12 2.60
CA TRP A 105 -4.07 -15.18 2.02
C TRP A 105 -3.34 -16.54 1.94
N LEU A 106 -2.00 -16.54 2.03
CA LEU A 106 -1.15 -17.73 2.08
C LEU A 106 -0.89 -18.20 3.53
N GLY A 107 -1.36 -17.45 4.53
CA GLY A 107 -1.17 -17.74 5.95
C GLY A 107 0.16 -17.25 6.51
N TYR A 108 0.83 -16.30 5.85
CA TYR A 108 2.05 -15.66 6.37
C TYR A 108 1.71 -14.44 7.20
N ASP A 109 2.39 -14.29 8.34
CA ASP A 109 2.30 -13.07 9.15
C ASP A 109 2.85 -11.87 8.36
N CYS A 110 2.02 -10.85 8.22
CA CYS A 110 2.32 -9.68 7.40
C CYS A 110 1.89 -8.38 8.10
N ILE A 111 2.42 -7.28 7.60
CA ILE A 111 1.85 -5.95 7.76
C ILE A 111 1.05 -5.61 6.52
N PHE A 112 -0.17 -5.16 6.73
CA PHE A 112 -1.04 -4.66 5.68
C PHE A 112 -1.00 -3.14 5.66
N CYS A 113 -0.76 -2.58 4.48
CA CYS A 113 -0.86 -1.15 4.24
C CYS A 113 -2.00 -0.90 3.25
N ASP A 114 -3.09 -0.32 3.74
CA ASP A 114 -4.35 -0.15 3.03
C ASP A 114 -4.52 1.29 2.56
N PHE A 115 -4.68 1.53 1.26
CA PHE A 115 -5.15 2.81 0.73
C PHE A 115 -6.66 2.76 0.63
N VAL A 116 -7.34 3.60 1.41
CA VAL A 116 -8.79 3.74 1.26
C VAL A 116 -9.08 4.62 0.06
N VAL A 117 -9.85 4.09 -0.89
CA VAL A 117 -10.22 4.79 -2.14
C VAL A 117 -11.73 4.94 -2.31
N SER A 118 -12.53 4.51 -1.33
CA SER A 118 -13.99 4.69 -1.25
C SER A 118 -14.42 5.42 0.02
N ASN A 119 -15.45 6.25 -0.06
CA ASN A 119 -16.08 6.91 1.09
C ASN A 119 -16.98 5.98 1.90
N GLU A 120 -17.38 4.83 1.35
CA GLU A 120 -18.24 3.88 2.06
C GLU A 120 -17.58 3.38 3.35
N ALA A 121 -16.27 3.18 3.32
CA ALA A 121 -15.51 2.58 4.39
C ALA A 121 -14.34 3.44 4.89
N ALA A 122 -14.27 4.70 4.45
CA ALA A 122 -13.30 5.66 4.96
C ALA A 122 -13.67 6.18 6.35
N ALA A 123 -12.72 6.10 7.29
CA ALA A 123 -12.83 6.77 8.58
C ALA A 123 -12.95 8.31 8.43
N ARG A 124 -12.40 8.85 7.34
CA ARG A 124 -12.51 10.27 6.94
C ARG A 124 -12.88 10.34 5.45
N PRO A 125 -13.99 10.99 5.08
CA PRO A 125 -14.38 11.13 3.68
C PRO A 125 -13.28 11.79 2.83
N LEU A 126 -13.02 11.21 1.67
CA LEU A 126 -12.25 11.73 0.55
C LEU A 126 -13.03 12.85 -0.14
N THR A 127 -12.37 13.97 -0.38
CA THR A 127 -12.82 14.92 -1.40
C THR A 127 -12.56 14.36 -2.80
N GLN A 128 -13.24 14.88 -3.82
CA GLN A 128 -13.02 14.48 -5.21
C GLN A 128 -11.57 14.69 -5.65
N GLU A 129 -10.96 15.82 -5.29
CA GLU A 129 -9.57 16.15 -5.62
C GLU A 129 -8.58 15.18 -4.96
N GLU A 130 -8.81 14.84 -3.69
CA GLU A 130 -7.99 13.86 -2.97
C GLU A 130 -8.11 12.45 -3.58
N TYR A 131 -9.33 12.04 -3.93
CA TYR A 131 -9.58 10.76 -4.62
C TYR A 131 -8.86 10.68 -5.96
N GLU A 132 -9.07 11.68 -6.83
CA GLU A 132 -8.44 11.72 -8.16
C GLU A 132 -6.93 11.71 -8.04
N PHE A 133 -6.36 12.52 -7.14
CA PHE A 133 -4.93 12.56 -6.93
C PHE A 133 -4.34 11.21 -6.52
N ILE A 134 -4.95 10.53 -5.54
CA ILE A 134 -4.47 9.23 -5.05
C ILE A 134 -4.69 8.14 -6.10
N ARG A 135 -5.87 8.10 -6.72
CA ARG A 135 -6.17 7.16 -7.81
C ARG A 135 -5.12 7.29 -8.91
N ASP A 136 -4.88 8.50 -9.37
CA ASP A 136 -3.95 8.79 -10.45
C ASP A 136 -2.49 8.45 -10.05
N LEU A 137 -2.08 8.65 -8.79
CA LEU A 137 -0.78 8.18 -8.30
C LEU A 137 -0.65 6.66 -8.33
N ILE A 138 -1.66 5.95 -7.83
CA ILE A 138 -1.67 4.48 -7.79
C ILE A 138 -1.62 3.91 -9.20
N ILE A 139 -2.47 4.41 -10.11
CA ILE A 139 -2.47 4.02 -11.54
C ILE A 139 -1.09 4.25 -12.15
N MET A 140 -0.48 5.41 -11.90
CA MET A 140 0.85 5.70 -12.43
C MET A 140 1.88 4.68 -11.93
N VAL A 141 1.88 4.35 -10.65
CA VAL A 141 2.81 3.37 -10.08
C VAL A 141 2.58 1.99 -10.67
N VAL A 142 1.34 1.51 -10.69
CA VAL A 142 1.00 0.18 -11.19
C VAL A 142 1.35 0.06 -12.69
N ASP A 143 0.87 0.98 -13.53
CA ASP A 143 1.03 0.91 -14.98
C ASP A 143 2.49 1.07 -15.45
N ASN A 144 3.35 1.72 -14.67
CA ASN A 144 4.74 1.99 -15.08
C ASN A 144 5.77 1.12 -14.36
N PHE A 145 5.47 0.63 -13.16
CA PHE A 145 6.48 0.04 -12.28
C PHE A 145 6.10 -1.30 -11.70
N LEU A 146 4.89 -1.83 -11.93
CA LEU A 146 4.51 -3.17 -11.45
C LEU A 146 4.16 -4.12 -12.61
N PRO A 147 5.04 -4.29 -13.62
CA PRO A 147 4.75 -5.11 -14.79
C PRO A 147 4.61 -6.60 -14.47
N SER A 148 5.14 -7.07 -13.33
CA SER A 148 5.02 -8.46 -12.88
C SER A 148 3.61 -8.88 -12.50
N MET A 149 2.69 -7.92 -12.38
CA MET A 149 1.38 -8.14 -11.80
C MET A 149 0.31 -8.54 -12.82
N THR A 150 -0.25 -9.74 -12.66
CA THR A 150 -1.53 -10.16 -13.26
C THR A 150 -2.73 -9.34 -12.77
N VAL A 151 -2.59 -8.54 -11.71
CA VAL A 151 -3.60 -7.52 -11.30
C VAL A 151 -3.95 -6.59 -12.45
N MET A 152 -3.02 -6.26 -13.34
CA MET A 152 -3.34 -5.44 -14.51
C MET A 152 -4.34 -6.11 -15.47
N GLU A 153 -4.54 -7.41 -15.37
CA GLU A 153 -5.47 -8.20 -16.17
C GLU A 153 -6.82 -8.45 -15.46
N THR A 154 -6.98 -7.97 -14.22
CA THR A 154 -8.20 -8.21 -13.44
C THR A 154 -9.29 -7.18 -13.73
N GLN A 155 -10.54 -7.59 -13.56
CA GLN A 155 -11.69 -6.70 -13.72
C GLN A 155 -11.68 -5.61 -12.64
N GLU A 156 -11.20 -5.95 -11.43
CA GLU A 156 -11.12 -5.08 -10.27
C GLU A 156 -10.18 -3.89 -10.54
N TYR A 157 -9.02 -4.11 -11.18
CA TYR A 157 -8.13 -3.01 -11.53
C TYR A 157 -8.69 -2.11 -12.62
N GLU A 158 -9.38 -2.67 -13.63
CA GLU A 158 -10.10 -1.86 -14.62
C GLU A 158 -11.23 -1.03 -14.01
N GLN A 159 -11.96 -1.60 -13.03
CA GLN A 159 -12.97 -0.86 -12.27
C GLN A 159 -12.34 0.25 -11.43
N PHE A 160 -11.22 -0.01 -10.77
CA PHE A 160 -10.46 1.02 -10.05
C PHE A 160 -10.06 2.18 -10.97
N LYS A 161 -9.50 1.88 -12.15
CA LYS A 161 -9.08 2.90 -13.13
C LYS A 161 -10.22 3.77 -13.64
N THR A 162 -11.40 3.18 -13.82
CA THR A 162 -12.57 3.86 -14.38
C THR A 162 -13.50 4.46 -13.33
N GLY A 163 -13.23 4.23 -12.04
CA GLY A 163 -13.93 4.86 -10.93
C GLY A 163 -13.81 6.38 -10.99
N ASN A 164 -14.93 7.09 -10.91
CA ASN A 164 -14.97 8.54 -11.15
C ASN A 164 -15.20 9.37 -9.89
N SER A 165 -15.49 8.75 -8.76
CA SER A 165 -15.77 9.45 -7.50
C SER A 165 -15.63 8.50 -6.33
N PRO A 166 -15.14 8.98 -5.16
CA PRO A 166 -15.03 8.16 -3.96
C PRO A 166 -16.40 7.70 -3.42
N ASP A 167 -17.51 8.34 -3.81
CA ASP A 167 -18.87 7.97 -3.35
C ASP A 167 -19.52 6.87 -4.21
N THR A 168 -18.93 6.55 -5.37
CA THR A 168 -19.55 5.65 -6.36
C THR A 168 -18.60 4.56 -6.86
N THR A 169 -17.33 4.64 -6.49
CA THR A 169 -16.36 3.58 -6.79
C THR A 169 -16.76 2.30 -6.08
N THR A 170 -16.61 1.16 -6.77
CA THR A 170 -16.88 -0.17 -6.23
C THR A 170 -15.62 -0.83 -5.66
N ILE A 171 -14.48 -0.15 -5.78
CA ILE A 171 -13.22 -0.55 -5.16
C ILE A 171 -13.08 0.22 -3.87
N ASP A 172 -13.00 -0.51 -2.77
CA ASP A 172 -12.94 0.04 -1.42
C ASP A 172 -11.51 0.42 -1.04
N ASN A 173 -10.58 -0.49 -1.33
CA ASN A 173 -9.18 -0.31 -0.96
C ASN A 173 -8.21 -0.96 -1.95
N ILE A 174 -6.99 -0.42 -1.89
CA ILE A 174 -5.80 -1.03 -2.44
C ILE A 174 -4.95 -1.50 -1.26
N GLN A 175 -4.40 -2.70 -1.30
CA GLN A 175 -3.62 -3.25 -0.18
C GLN A 175 -2.21 -3.60 -0.63
N ILE A 176 -1.21 -3.28 0.19
CA ILE A 176 0.16 -3.78 0.06
C ILE A 176 0.48 -4.62 1.29
N THR A 177 0.97 -5.84 1.09
CA THR A 177 1.42 -6.68 2.21
C THR A 177 2.94 -6.75 2.26
N LEU A 178 3.49 -6.54 3.45
CA LEU A 178 4.91 -6.66 3.75
C LEU A 178 5.10 -7.86 4.69
N PRO A 179 5.84 -8.91 4.29
CA PRO A 179 5.97 -10.10 5.11
C PRO A 179 6.81 -9.82 6.35
N LEU A 180 6.49 -10.51 7.44
CA LEU A 180 7.33 -10.55 8.63
C LEU A 180 8.33 -11.70 8.52
N GLY A 181 9.57 -11.45 8.91
CA GLY A 181 10.57 -12.51 9.03
C GLY A 181 10.14 -13.47 10.14
N SER A 182 10.16 -14.77 9.84
CA SER A 182 10.01 -15.79 10.88
C SER A 182 11.17 -15.67 11.87
N SER A 183 10.87 -15.25 13.10
CA SER A 183 11.79 -15.22 14.25
C SER A 183 12.34 -16.59 14.60
#